data_AF-A0A1V1NVQ8-F1
#
_entry.id   AF-A0A1V1NVQ8-F1
#
_cell.length_a   1.000
_cell.length_b   1.000
_cell.length_c   1.000
_cell.angle_alpha   90.00
_cell.angle_beta   90.00
_cell.angle_gamma   90.00
#
_symmetry.space_group_name_H-M   'P 1'
#
loop_
_entity.id
_entity.type
_entity.pdbx_description
1 polymer ?
#
loop_
_entity_poly.entity_id
_entity_poly.type
_entity_poly.pdbx_seq_one_letter_code
_entity_poly.pdbx_strand_id
1 'polypeptide(L)'
;MKIIQNAIFFAINLILFLGTSFADLSHFSAEYPKTTGSSCLYAGKVFINDEKAIDGEDEVGVFVDDGNGGEMLIGADNVKEIAPGYSGYYTFEIYGDNANTDEKDGAKVDDVLISKYGIKALIQNILYLIQTFKQNRLQV
;
A
#
# COMPACT_ATOMS: atom_id res chain seq x y z
N MET A 1 18.94 -46.36 14.07
CA MET A 1 19.52 -45.12 13.50
C MET A 1 18.68 -44.52 12.36
N LYS A 2 18.23 -45.30 11.37
CA LYS A 2 17.43 -44.80 10.23
C LYS A 2 16.06 -44.19 10.59
N ILE A 3 15.38 -44.73 11.61
CA ILE A 3 14.06 -44.24 12.05
C ILE A 3 14.14 -42.80 12.60
N ILE A 4 15.20 -42.49 13.37
CA ILE A 4 15.40 -41.17 13.96
C ILE A 4 15.72 -40.13 12.87
N GLN A 5 16.52 -40.50 11.86
CA GLN A 5 16.82 -39.63 10.73
C GLN A 5 15.56 -39.29 9.91
N ASN A 6 14.69 -40.27 9.66
CA ASN A 6 13.44 -40.04 8.94
C ASN A 6 12.47 -39.14 9.73
N ALA A 7 12.42 -39.30 11.06
CA ALA A 7 11.58 -38.46 11.91
C ALA A 7 12.04 -37.00 11.91
N ILE A 8 13.36 -36.76 11.95
CA ILE A 8 13.93 -35.40 11.88
C ILE A 8 13.65 -34.79 10.50
N PHE A 9 13.85 -35.54 9.42
CA PHE A 9 13.57 -35.06 8.07
C PHE A 9 12.11 -34.67 7.88
N PHE A 10 11.19 -35.47 8.42
CA PHE A 10 9.75 -35.18 8.40
C PHE A 10 9.42 -33.92 9.20
N ALA A 11 9.97 -33.76 10.41
CA ALA A 11 9.73 -32.59 11.25
C ALA A 11 10.22 -31.28 10.59
N ILE A 12 11.38 -31.31 9.94
CA ILE A 12 11.91 -30.14 9.21
C ILE A 12 10.98 -29.75 8.06
N ASN A 13 10.55 -30.71 7.24
CA ASN A 13 9.63 -30.43 6.13
C ASN A 13 8.27 -29.92 6.63
N LEU A 14 7.78 -30.44 7.75
CA LEU A 14 6.53 -29.98 8.37
C LEU A 14 6.64 -28.52 8.84
N ILE A 15 7.75 -28.15 9.48
CA ILE A 15 7.98 -26.76 9.94
C ILE A 15 8.09 -25.80 8.74
N LEU A 16 8.77 -26.21 7.67
CA LEU A 16 8.90 -25.40 6.46
C LEU A 16 7.55 -25.20 5.76
N PHE A 17 6.67 -26.20 5.78
CA PHE A 17 5.33 -26.09 5.17
C PHE A 17 4.40 -25.16 5.96
N LEU A 18 4.51 -25.16 7.29
CA LEU A 18 3.72 -24.32 8.19
C LEU A 18 4.12 -22.84 8.16
N GLY A 19 5.28 -22.51 7.58
CA GLY A 19 5.77 -21.13 7.44
C GLY A 19 5.24 -20.36 6.24
N THR A 20 4.32 -20.92 5.46
CA THR A 20 3.73 -20.21 4.32
C THR A 20 2.66 -19.24 4.81
N SER A 21 3.06 -18.01 5.08
CA SER A 21 2.12 -16.90 5.23
C SER A 21 1.42 -16.72 3.88
N PHE A 22 0.09 -16.82 3.84
CA PHE A 22 -0.67 -16.32 2.70
C PHE A 22 -0.46 -14.81 2.68
N ALA A 23 0.36 -14.33 1.74
CA ALA A 23 0.44 -12.91 1.47
C ALA A 23 -0.96 -12.47 1.04
N ASP A 24 -1.49 -11.46 1.72
CA ASP A 24 -2.78 -10.90 1.40
C ASP A 24 -2.75 -10.40 -0.05
N LEU A 25 -3.57 -11.03 -0.90
CA LEU A 25 -3.74 -10.69 -2.31
C LEU A 25 -4.74 -9.55 -2.50
N SER A 26 -5.31 -8.99 -1.41
CA SER A 26 -6.09 -7.76 -1.46
C SER A 26 -5.15 -6.57 -1.65
N HIS A 27 -4.66 -6.47 -2.88
CA HIS A 27 -4.27 -5.23 -3.51
C HIS A 27 -5.31 -4.16 -3.19
N PHE A 28 -4.91 -3.21 -2.33
CA PHE A 28 -5.69 -2.11 -1.74
C PHE A 28 -7.19 -2.15 -2.08
N SER A 29 -7.90 -3.15 -1.57
CA SER A 29 -9.31 -3.32 -1.93
C SER A 29 -10.10 -2.23 -1.25
N ALA A 30 -10.44 -1.21 -2.03
CA ALA A 30 -11.00 0.06 -1.61
C ALA A 30 -12.39 -0.06 -0.98
N GLU A 31 -12.44 -0.52 0.27
CA GLU A 31 -13.46 -0.14 1.25
C GLU A 31 -12.74 0.13 2.56
N TYR A 32 -12.00 1.24 2.62
CA TYR A 32 -11.60 1.79 3.91
C TYR A 32 -12.85 2.32 4.59
N PRO A 33 -13.23 1.82 5.78
CA PRO A 33 -14.36 2.36 6.51
C PRO A 33 -14.09 3.84 6.72
N LYS A 34 -14.97 4.68 6.19
CA LYS A 34 -14.92 6.14 6.35
C LYS A 34 -15.16 6.47 7.81
N THR A 35 -14.13 6.45 8.64
CA THR A 35 -14.23 6.81 10.06
C THR A 35 -14.21 8.33 10.26
N THR A 36 -13.92 9.10 9.21
CA THR A 36 -13.63 10.52 9.31
C THR A 36 -14.58 11.36 8.45
N GLY A 37 -14.96 12.53 8.95
CA GLY A 37 -15.88 13.47 8.29
C GLY A 37 -15.22 14.40 7.28
N SER A 38 -13.89 14.31 7.10
CA SER A 38 -13.10 15.18 6.24
C SER A 38 -12.19 14.37 5.33
N SER A 39 -12.27 14.64 4.04
CA SER A 39 -11.38 14.07 3.04
C SER A 39 -10.93 15.11 2.04
N CYS A 40 -9.81 14.82 1.36
CA CYS A 40 -9.32 15.65 0.26
C CYS A 40 -8.94 14.75 -0.93
N LEU A 41 -9.38 15.13 -2.13
CA LEU A 41 -9.07 14.42 -3.35
C LEU A 41 -7.75 14.90 -3.93
N TYR A 42 -6.84 13.98 -4.19
CA TYR A 42 -5.58 14.24 -4.87
C TYR A 42 -5.55 13.52 -6.20
N ALA A 43 -4.96 14.18 -7.20
CA ALA A 43 -4.72 13.58 -8.51
C ALA A 43 -3.28 13.85 -8.93
N GLY A 44 -2.67 12.88 -9.61
CA GLY A 44 -1.31 13.00 -10.11
C GLY A 44 -0.99 11.96 -11.16
N LYS A 45 0.24 12.01 -11.68
CA LYS A 45 0.79 11.02 -12.61
C LYS A 45 1.89 10.24 -11.93
N VAL A 46 2.02 8.97 -12.29
CA VAL A 46 3.11 8.10 -11.82
C VAL A 46 4.01 7.76 -12.97
N PHE A 47 5.31 7.86 -12.71
CA PHE A 47 6.35 7.35 -13.57
C PHE A 47 7.19 6.37 -12.76
N ILE A 48 7.38 5.17 -13.30
CA ILE A 48 8.19 4.11 -12.73
C ILE A 48 9.36 3.92 -13.70
N ASN A 49 10.59 4.22 -13.26
CA ASN A 49 11.79 4.18 -14.11
C ASN A 49 11.65 5.03 -15.39
N ASP A 50 11.15 6.26 -15.27
CA ASP A 50 10.86 7.19 -16.36
C ASP A 50 9.78 6.73 -17.36
N GLU A 51 9.21 5.54 -17.17
CA GLU A 51 8.07 5.05 -17.93
C GLU A 51 6.76 5.35 -17.21
N LYS A 52 5.71 5.57 -17.99
CA LYS A 52 4.39 5.84 -17.45
C LYS A 52 3.83 4.58 -16.80
N ALA A 53 3.28 4.73 -15.60
CA ALA A 53 2.58 3.63 -14.94
C ALA A 53 1.40 3.11 -15.80
N ILE A 54 1.17 1.81 -15.72
CA ILE A 54 0.22 1.07 -16.53
C ILE A 54 -1.18 1.15 -15.91
N ASP A 55 -2.13 1.62 -16.70
CA ASP A 55 -3.53 1.73 -16.28
C ASP A 55 -4.12 0.36 -15.94
N GLY A 56 -4.77 0.27 -14.78
CA GLY A 56 -5.44 -0.93 -14.27
C GLY A 56 -4.51 -2.00 -13.71
N GLU A 57 -3.20 -1.84 -13.85
CA GLU A 57 -2.18 -2.76 -13.34
C GLU A 57 -1.36 -2.16 -12.21
N ASP A 58 -1.03 -0.87 -12.28
CA ASP A 58 -0.27 -0.22 -11.22
C ASP A 58 -1.19 0.42 -10.18
N GLU A 59 -0.74 0.43 -8.93
CA GLU A 59 -1.51 0.91 -7.79
C GLU A 59 -0.68 1.88 -6.96
N VAL A 60 -1.36 2.86 -6.37
CA VAL A 60 -0.73 3.86 -5.50
C VAL A 60 -1.39 3.81 -4.12
N GLY A 61 -0.59 3.66 -3.08
CA GLY A 61 -1.02 3.81 -1.69
C GLY A 61 -0.36 5.04 -1.04
N VAL A 62 -1.10 5.73 -0.17
CA VAL A 62 -0.62 6.85 0.63
C VAL A 62 -0.71 6.50 2.09
N PHE A 63 0.39 6.73 2.79
CA PHE A 63 0.57 6.38 4.17
C PHE A 63 0.97 7.60 5.00
N VAL A 64 0.74 7.53 6.30
CA VAL A 64 1.28 8.42 7.33
C VAL A 64 1.89 7.61 8.46
N ASP A 65 2.74 8.23 9.27
CA ASP A 65 3.23 7.62 10.52
C ASP A 65 2.05 7.29 11.44
N ASP A 66 2.00 6.07 11.99
CA ASP A 66 0.95 5.65 12.92
C ASP A 66 1.18 6.13 14.37
N GLY A 67 2.32 6.76 14.64
CA GLY A 67 2.75 7.24 15.97
C GLY A 67 3.39 6.15 16.84
N ASN A 68 3.43 4.90 16.38
CA ASN A 68 4.02 3.74 17.03
C ASN A 68 5.23 3.19 16.26
N GLY A 69 5.76 3.97 15.32
CA GLY A 69 6.90 3.59 14.47
C GLY A 69 6.52 2.74 13.26
N GLY A 70 5.22 2.60 12.97
CA GLY A 70 4.67 1.99 11.78
C GLY A 70 4.11 3.02 10.80
N GLU A 71 3.38 2.52 9.81
CA GLU A 71 2.72 3.33 8.78
C GLU A 71 1.26 2.92 8.66
N MET A 72 0.36 3.89 8.55
CA MET A 72 -1.07 3.70 8.35
C MET A 72 -1.46 4.12 6.94
N LEU A 73 -2.15 3.23 6.20
CA LEU A 73 -2.70 3.58 4.89
C LEU A 73 -3.94 4.47 5.04
N ILE A 74 -3.95 5.59 4.34
CA ILE A 74 -4.99 6.63 4.43
C ILE A 74 -5.62 6.98 3.08
N GLY A 75 -5.23 6.28 2.03
CA GLY A 75 -5.79 6.41 0.69
C GLY A 75 -5.05 5.52 -0.30
N ALA A 76 -5.78 4.87 -1.18
CA ALA A 76 -5.20 4.10 -2.27
C ALA A 76 -6.13 4.10 -3.48
N ASP A 77 -5.55 4.03 -4.68
CA ASP A 77 -6.28 3.93 -5.93
C ASP A 77 -5.41 3.28 -7.00
N ASN A 78 -6.06 2.71 -8.01
CA ASN A 78 -5.38 2.18 -9.18
C ASN A 78 -5.06 3.32 -10.14
N VAL A 79 -3.94 3.17 -10.84
CA VAL A 79 -3.60 4.02 -11.98
C VAL A 79 -4.63 3.76 -13.08
N LYS A 80 -5.13 4.82 -13.71
CA LYS A 80 -6.20 4.75 -14.72
C LYS A 80 -6.15 5.90 -15.70
N GLU A 81 -6.84 5.70 -16.81
CA GLU A 81 -7.21 6.73 -17.75
C GLU A 81 -8.41 7.54 -17.23
N ILE A 82 -8.21 8.85 -17.02
CA ILE A 82 -9.26 9.74 -16.49
C ILE A 82 -10.11 10.40 -17.59
N ALA A 83 -9.61 10.38 -18.83
CA ALA A 83 -10.30 10.84 -20.04
C ALA A 83 -9.57 10.27 -21.27
N PRO A 84 -10.22 10.15 -22.45
CA PRO A 84 -9.55 9.62 -23.65
C PRO A 84 -8.26 10.37 -23.99
N GLY A 85 -7.13 9.65 -24.01
CA GLY A 85 -5.78 10.19 -24.21
C GLY A 85 -5.06 10.62 -22.92
N TYR A 86 -5.68 10.45 -21.75
CA TYR A 86 -5.17 10.89 -20.44
C TYR A 86 -4.98 9.69 -19.50
N SER A 87 -4.09 8.77 -19.87
CA SER A 87 -3.66 7.61 -19.06
C SER A 87 -2.68 7.97 -17.94
N GLY A 88 -2.36 7.01 -17.08
CA GLY A 88 -1.27 7.05 -16.08
C GLY A 88 -1.54 7.96 -14.89
N TYR A 89 -2.82 8.19 -14.58
CA TYR A 89 -3.23 9.02 -13.44
C TYR A 89 -3.72 8.17 -12.29
N TYR A 90 -3.53 8.64 -11.07
CA TYR A 90 -4.27 8.14 -9.90
C TYR A 90 -5.19 9.24 -9.37
N THR A 91 -6.23 8.82 -8.64
CA THR A 91 -7.12 9.71 -7.90
C THR A 91 -7.41 9.11 -6.52
N PHE A 92 -6.61 9.41 -5.51
CA PHE A 92 -6.92 8.92 -4.16
C PHE A 92 -7.60 9.99 -3.31
N GLU A 93 -8.61 9.56 -2.58
CA GLU A 93 -9.22 10.31 -1.49
C GLU A 93 -8.37 10.07 -0.23
N ILE A 94 -7.78 11.13 0.31
CA ILE A 94 -7.06 11.07 1.59
C ILE A 94 -8.02 11.39 2.71
N TYR A 95 -8.13 10.48 3.67
CA TYR A 95 -8.94 10.68 4.87
C TYR A 95 -8.15 11.45 5.93
N GLY A 96 -8.72 12.55 6.40
CA GLY A 96 -8.15 13.34 7.49
C GLY A 96 -8.48 12.72 8.85
N ASP A 97 -7.60 12.88 9.84
CA ASP A 97 -7.75 12.31 11.18
C ASP A 97 -8.99 12.85 11.93
N ASN A 98 -9.68 11.98 12.65
CA ASN A 98 -10.85 12.34 13.43
C ASN A 98 -10.45 12.84 14.83
N ALA A 99 -10.57 14.15 15.06
CA ALA A 99 -10.24 14.75 16.35
C ALA A 99 -11.12 14.29 17.54
N ASN A 100 -12.17 13.50 17.29
CA ASN A 100 -13.05 12.95 18.32
C ASN A 100 -12.70 11.51 18.73
N THR A 101 -11.67 10.90 18.12
CA THR A 101 -11.16 9.59 18.49
C THR A 101 -9.79 9.71 19.15
N ASP A 102 -9.52 8.84 20.14
CA ASP A 102 -8.19 8.78 20.77
C ASP A 102 -7.18 8.08 19.86
N GLU A 103 -7.66 7.19 18.98
CA GLU A 103 -6.86 6.45 18.01
C GLU A 103 -6.68 7.28 16.72
N LYS A 104 -5.45 7.24 16.17
CA LYS A 104 -5.14 7.86 14.87
C LYS A 104 -5.82 7.05 13.77
N ASP A 105 -6.63 7.71 12.97
CA ASP A 105 -7.45 7.10 11.93
C ASP A 105 -7.40 7.85 10.58
N GLY A 106 -6.61 8.93 10.51
CA GLY A 106 -6.29 9.60 9.25
C GLY A 106 -5.06 10.50 9.30
N ALA A 107 -4.94 11.36 8.29
CA ALA A 107 -3.89 12.38 8.23
C ALA A 107 -4.26 13.66 8.99
N LYS A 108 -3.34 14.17 9.80
CA LYS A 108 -3.43 15.51 10.40
C LYS A 108 -2.82 16.56 9.47
N VAL A 109 -3.14 17.83 9.74
CA VAL A 109 -2.40 18.95 9.16
C VAL A 109 -0.91 18.77 9.47
N ASP A 110 -0.06 19.07 8.48
CA ASP A 110 1.40 18.89 8.52
C ASP A 110 1.93 17.45 8.57
N ASP A 111 1.06 16.41 8.58
CA ASP A 111 1.53 15.05 8.43
C ASP A 111 2.30 14.89 7.11
N VAL A 112 3.38 14.11 7.17
CA VAL A 112 4.15 13.75 5.97
C VAL A 112 3.42 12.61 5.27
N LEU A 113 2.93 12.88 4.07
CA LEU A 113 2.35 11.87 3.20
C LEU A 113 3.46 11.05 2.54
N ILE A 114 3.40 9.73 2.71
CA ILE A 114 4.33 8.76 2.14
C ILE A 114 3.60 8.02 1.04
N SER A 115 3.92 8.31 -0.23
CA SER A 115 3.36 7.55 -1.36
C SER A 115 4.21 6.32 -1.66
N LYS A 116 3.56 5.18 -1.89
CA LYS A 116 4.17 3.92 -2.33
C LYS A 116 3.43 3.39 -3.54
N TYR A 117 4.15 2.69 -4.41
CA TYR A 117 3.64 2.19 -5.68
C TYR A 117 3.76 0.67 -5.71
N GLY A 118 2.72 -0.02 -6.17
CA GLY A 118 2.69 -1.46 -6.37
C GLY A 118 2.45 -1.80 -7.84
N ILE A 119 3.17 -2.79 -8.37
CA ILE A 119 2.98 -3.32 -9.72
C ILE A 119 2.25 -4.66 -9.59
N LYS A 120 1.05 -4.78 -10.16
CA LYS A 120 0.25 -6.02 -10.11
C LYS A 120 0.84 -7.14 -10.99
N ALA A 121 1.68 -6.81 -11.96
CA ALA A 121 2.18 -7.73 -12.98
C ALA A 121 3.23 -8.76 -12.51
N LEU A 122 3.70 -8.76 -11.26
CA LEU A 122 4.74 -9.69 -10.78
C LEU A 122 4.44 -10.29 -9.40
N ILE A 123 3.48 -11.20 -9.34
CA ILE A 123 3.43 -12.24 -8.29
C ILE A 123 4.49 -13.30 -8.62
N GLN A 124 5.77 -12.94 -8.52
CA GLN A 124 6.88 -13.89 -8.42
C GLN A 124 8.10 -13.13 -7.91
N ASN A 125 8.34 -13.24 -6.60
CA ASN A 125 9.45 -12.66 -5.84
C ASN A 125 9.29 -11.17 -5.51
N ILE A 126 8.78 -10.91 -4.30
CA ILE A 126 8.90 -9.65 -3.58
C ILE A 126 10.39 -9.25 -3.55
N LEU A 127 10.78 -8.21 -4.27
CA LEU A 127 11.78 -7.24 -3.86
C LEU A 127 11.84 -6.04 -4.84
N TYR A 128 11.66 -4.84 -4.28
CA TYR A 128 11.96 -3.52 -4.86
C TYR A 128 11.09 -2.99 -6.00
N LEU A 129 10.20 -2.04 -5.65
CA LEU A 129 10.45 -0.62 -5.97
C LEU A 129 9.63 0.30 -5.05
N ILE A 130 10.14 0.60 -3.85
CA ILE A 130 9.65 1.76 -3.07
C ILE A 130 10.55 2.94 -3.44
N GLN A 131 10.18 3.70 -4.46
CA GLN A 131 10.74 5.03 -4.68
C GLN A 131 9.89 6.06 -3.90
N THR A 132 10.51 6.64 -2.88
CA THR A 132 10.04 7.83 -2.14
C THR A 132 10.96 9.01 -2.60
N PHE A 133 10.60 10.28 -2.77
CA PHE A 133 9.66 11.16 -2.07
C PHE A 133 9.24 12.35 -2.97
N LYS A 134 7.98 12.81 -2.85
CA LYS A 134 7.67 14.24 -2.87
C LYS A 134 6.91 14.54 -1.58
N GLN A 135 7.57 15.19 -0.62
CA GLN A 135 6.91 15.67 0.60
C GLN A 135 5.91 16.76 0.21
N ASN A 136 4.65 16.40 0.09
CA ASN A 136 3.58 17.38 0.04
C ASN A 136 3.00 17.45 1.45
N ARG A 137 3.08 18.62 2.07
CA ARG A 137 2.30 18.88 3.29
C ARG A 137 0.86 19.14 2.88
N LEU A 138 -0.08 18.61 3.65
CA LEU A 138 -1.47 19.03 3.58
C LEU A 138 -1.52 20.56 3.78
N GLN A 139 -1.84 21.28 2.71
CA GLN A 139 -2.25 22.68 2.80
C GLN A 139 -3.77 22.66 2.81
N VAL A 140 -4.34 22.83 4.00
CA VAL A 140 -5.78 23.06 4.18
C VAL A 140 -6.00 24.56 4.28
#